data_AF-A0A9W9ZXY7-F1
#
_entry.id   AF-A0A9W9ZXY7-F1
#
_cell.length_a   1.000
_cell.length_b   1.000
_cell.length_c   1.000
_cell.angle_alpha   90.00
_cell.angle_beta   90.00
_cell.angle_gamma   90.00
#
_symmetry.space_group_name_H-M   'P 1'
#
loop_
_entity.id
_entity.type
_entity.pdbx_description
1 polymer ?
#
loop_
_entity_poly.entity_id
_entity_poly.type
_entity_poly.pdbx_seq_one_letter_code
_entity_poly.pdbx_strand_id
1 'polypeptide(L)'
;MEYSRGMPTIPEDSFARLLLRNTSLEEEEIQQYLDRLFSRLNQRKGITLEQFLSFGMFLNNLEDFALAMRIYSIAGQAVTQ
;
A
#
# COMPACT_ATOMS: atom_id res chain seq x y z
N MET A 1 -7.17 -10.92 -14.47
CA MET A 1 -5.71 -11.11 -14.56
C MET A 1 -5.08 -10.13 -15.55
N GLU A 2 -5.43 -8.84 -15.54
CA GLU A 2 -5.07 -7.91 -16.64
C GLU A 2 -4.12 -6.76 -16.25
N TYR A 3 -3.47 -6.81 -15.10
CA TYR A 3 -2.56 -5.72 -14.71
C TYR A 3 -1.10 -5.95 -15.13
N SER A 4 -0.71 -7.19 -15.40
CA SER A 4 0.68 -7.52 -15.70
C SER A 4 1.01 -7.52 -17.19
N ARG A 5 0.06 -7.70 -18.12
CA ARG A 5 0.31 -7.92 -19.58
C ARG A 5 1.54 -8.81 -19.89
N GLY A 6 1.81 -9.83 -19.07
CA GLY A 6 2.99 -10.71 -19.20
C GLY A 6 4.32 -10.17 -18.63
N MET A 7 4.34 -8.98 -18.02
CA MET A 7 5.48 -8.45 -17.28
C MET A 7 5.57 -9.02 -15.87
N PRO A 8 6.78 -9.22 -15.31
CA PRO A 8 6.97 -9.82 -13.99
C PRO A 8 6.51 -8.94 -12.83
N THR A 9 6.18 -7.67 -13.10
CA THR A 9 5.83 -6.66 -12.10
C THR A 9 4.69 -5.75 -12.57
N ILE A 10 3.92 -5.20 -11.64
CA ILE A 10 2.96 -4.10 -11.89
C ILE A 10 3.57 -2.76 -11.44
N PRO A 11 3.22 -1.62 -12.08
CA PRO A 11 3.66 -0.31 -11.61
C PRO A 11 3.16 0.04 -10.21
N GLU A 12 3.96 0.76 -9.44
CA GLU A 12 3.62 1.20 -8.09
C GLU A 12 2.37 2.08 -8.07
N ASP A 13 2.19 2.95 -9.06
CA ASP A 13 0.99 3.79 -9.17
C ASP A 13 -0.28 2.98 -9.46
N SER A 14 -0.17 1.90 -10.22
CA SER A 14 -1.29 0.98 -10.49
C SER A 14 -1.65 0.20 -9.24
N PHE A 15 -0.65 -0.27 -8.48
CA PHE A 15 -0.87 -0.91 -7.19
C PHE A 15 -1.49 0.05 -6.17
N ALA A 16 -0.98 1.28 -6.07
CA ALA A 16 -1.52 2.29 -5.16
C ALA A 16 -2.97 2.65 -5.49
N ARG A 17 -3.30 2.85 -6.77
CA ARG A 17 -4.68 3.10 -7.21
C ARG A 17 -5.61 1.93 -6.88
N LEU A 18 -5.13 0.69 -7.00
CA LEU A 18 -5.91 -0.49 -6.61
C LEU A 18 -6.24 -0.46 -5.11
N LEU A 19 -5.28 -0.10 -4.26
CA LEU A 19 -5.50 0.01 -2.82
C LEU A 19 -6.49 1.14 -2.50
N LEU A 20 -6.24 2.33 -3.04
CA LEU A 20 -7.05 3.53 -2.78
C LEU A 20 -8.50 3.37 -3.26
N ARG A 21 -8.77 2.57 -4.30
CA ARG A 21 -10.13 2.26 -4.77
C ARG A 21 -11.00 1.59 -3.69
N ASN A 22 -10.40 0.91 -2.72
CA ASN A 22 -11.13 0.26 -1.64
C ASN A 22 -11.28 1.14 -0.40
N THR A 23 -11.12 2.46 -0.53
CA THR A 23 -11.26 3.44 0.55
C THR A 23 -12.39 4.42 0.23
N SER A 24 -12.88 5.13 1.25
CA SER A 24 -13.91 6.17 1.12
C SER A 24 -13.32 7.56 0.83
N LEU A 25 -12.13 7.63 0.23
CA LEU A 25 -11.44 8.89 -0.06
C LEU A 25 -12.01 9.56 -1.30
N GLU A 26 -12.07 10.89 -1.27
CA GLU A 26 -12.44 11.69 -2.43
C GLU A 26 -11.30 11.77 -3.45
N GLU A 27 -11.61 12.13 -4.70
CA GLU A 27 -10.64 12.16 -5.80
C GLU A 27 -9.43 13.07 -5.51
N GLU A 28 -9.68 14.20 -4.84
CA GLU A 28 -8.64 15.14 -4.42
C GLU A 28 -7.68 14.53 -3.40
N GLU A 29 -8.18 13.72 -2.46
CA GLU A 29 -7.36 13.02 -1.47
C GLU A 29 -6.55 11.91 -2.13
N ILE A 30 -7.17 11.14 -3.03
CA ILE A 30 -6.50 10.12 -3.84
C ILE A 30 -5.32 10.76 -4.60
N GLN A 31 -5.52 11.91 -5.23
CA GLN A 31 -4.46 12.61 -5.96
C GLN A 31 -3.31 13.02 -5.04
N GLN A 32 -3.60 13.54 -3.83
CA GLN A 32 -2.56 13.87 -2.84
C GLN A 32 -1.72 12.66 -2.45
N TYR A 33 -2.32 11.47 -2.28
CA TYR A 33 -1.56 10.25 -1.99
C TYR A 33 -0.68 9.81 -3.17
N LEU A 34 -1.17 9.96 -4.40
CA LEU A 34 -0.39 9.64 -5.59
C LEU A 34 0.78 10.62 -5.79
N ASP A 35 0.59 11.92 -5.57
CA ASP A 35 1.66 12.92 -5.64
C ASP A 35 2.75 12.65 -4.59
N ARG A 36 2.34 12.25 -3.36
CA ARG A 36 3.27 11.81 -2.32
C ARG A 36 4.02 10.53 -2.71
N LEU A 37 3.36 9.58 -3.37
CA LEU A 37 4.01 8.39 -3.90
C LEU A 37 5.06 8.77 -4.94
N PHE A 38 4.70 9.59 -5.93
CA PHE A 38 5.63 10.01 -6.98
C PHE A 38 6.82 10.82 -6.46
N SER A 39 6.62 11.68 -5.45
CA SER A 39 7.72 12.46 -4.86
C SER A 39 8.70 11.62 -4.04
N ARG A 40 8.28 10.46 -3.51
CA ARG A 40 9.13 9.56 -2.72
C ARG A 40 9.79 8.45 -3.54
N LEU A 41 9.24 8.13 -4.71
CA LEU A 41 9.79 7.11 -5.59
C LEU A 41 11.04 7.62 -6.31
N ASN A 42 12.21 7.34 -5.75
CA ASN A 42 13.50 7.63 -6.39
C ASN A 42 13.77 6.74 -7.62
N GLN A 43 13.18 5.55 -7.67
CA GLN A 43 13.28 4.61 -8.79
C GLN A 43 12.02 3.76 -8.86
N ARG A 44 11.49 3.53 -10.08
CA ARG A 44 10.40 2.57 -10.33
C ARG A 44 10.97 1.18 -10.45
N LYS A 45 10.64 0.31 -9.48
CA LYS A 45 11.07 -1.09 -9.43
C LYS A 45 9.94 -2.05 -9.81
N GLY A 46 8.70 -1.57 -9.70
CA GLY A 46 7.49 -2.37 -9.84
C GLY A 46 7.26 -3.27 -8.62
N ILE A 47 6.02 -3.75 -8.52
CA ILE A 47 5.58 -4.69 -7.49
C ILE A 47 5.45 -6.07 -8.14
N THR A 48 6.17 -7.06 -7.61
CA THR A 48 6.07 -8.45 -8.08
C THR A 48 4.75 -9.09 -7.63
N LEU A 49 4.36 -10.19 -8.27
CA LEU A 49 3.18 -10.96 -7.85
C LEU A 49 3.31 -11.48 -6.41
N GLU A 50 4.50 -11.93 -6.01
CA GLU A 50 4.74 -12.41 -4.64
C GLU A 50 4.50 -11.31 -3.60
N GLN A 51 5.04 -10.11 -3.83
CA GLN A 51 4.81 -8.95 -2.96
C GLN A 51 3.34 -8.57 -2.92
N PHE A 52 2.65 -8.60 -4.06
CA PHE A 52 1.22 -8.35 -4.14
C PHE A 52 0.41 -9.34 -3.28
N LEU A 53 0.69 -10.64 -3.42
CA LEU A 53 -0.02 -11.69 -2.67
C LEU A 53 0.31 -11.63 -1.17
N SER A 54 1.57 -11.39 -0.82
CA SER A 54 2.00 -11.21 0.57
C SER A 54 1.27 -10.04 1.24
N PHE A 55 1.16 -8.91 0.56
CA PHE A 55 0.40 -7.76 1.06
C PHE A 55 -1.10 -8.04 1.18
N GLY A 56 -1.68 -8.76 0.20
CA GLY A 56 -3.08 -9.19 0.27
C GLY A 56 -3.35 -10.08 1.48
N MET A 57 -2.46 -11.03 1.78
CA MET A 57 -2.56 -11.87 2.98
C MET A 57 -2.43 -11.05 4.28
N PHE A 58 -1.58 -10.01 4.29
CA PHE A 58 -1.49 -9.09 5.42
C PHE A 58 -2.81 -8.36 5.66
N LEU A 59 -3.49 -7.88 4.61
CA LEU A 59 -4.79 -7.22 4.74
C LEU A 59 -5.88 -8.11 5.35
N ASN A 60 -5.80 -9.44 5.21
CA ASN A 60 -6.74 -10.35 5.86
C ASN A 60 -6.61 -10.36 7.39
N ASN A 61 -5.47 -9.91 7.93
CA ASN A 61 -5.21 -9.85 9.37
C ASN A 61 -5.13 -8.39 9.87
N LEU A 62 -5.84 -7.48 9.20
CA LEU A 62 -5.76 -6.04 9.48
C LEU A 62 -6.27 -5.67 10.87
N GLU A 63 -7.22 -6.42 11.42
CA GLU A 63 -7.74 -6.21 12.78
C GLU A 63 -6.66 -6.44 13.84
N ASP A 64 -5.93 -7.55 13.73
CA ASP A 64 -4.82 -7.88 14.63
C ASP A 64 -3.69 -6.83 14.51
N PHE A 65 -3.41 -6.39 13.28
CA PHE A 65 -2.43 -5.32 13.05
C PHE A 65 -2.87 -3.98 13.67
N ALA A 66 -4.14 -3.61 13.53
CA ALA A 66 -4.70 -2.39 14.11
C ALA A 66 -4.66 -2.42 15.64
N LEU A 67 -4.93 -3.58 16.24
CA LEU A 67 -4.80 -3.79 17.68
C LEU A 67 -3.35 -3.61 18.14
N ALA A 68 -2.39 -4.21 17.44
CA ALA A 68 -0.97 -4.04 17.72
C ALA A 68 -0.55 -2.56 17.64
N MET A 69 -0.94 -1.86 16.57
CA MET A 69 -0.66 -0.42 16.40
C MET A 69 -1.25 0.44 17.52
N ARG A 70 -2.46 0.10 17.99
CA ARG A 70 -3.08 0.78 19.14
C ARG A 70 -2.27 0.58 20.42
N ILE A 71 -1.77 -0.63 20.66
CA ILE A 71 -0.91 -0.93 21.81
C ILE A 71 0.39 -0.12 21.72
N TYR A 72 1.03 -0.05 20.55
CA TYR A 72 2.24 0.75 20.35
C TYR A 72 2.01 2.26 20.59
N SER A 73 0.90 2.79 20.09
CA SER A 73 0.50 4.19 20.31
C SER A 73 0.29 4.50 21.80
N ILE A 74 -0.38 3.60 22.54
CA ILE A 74 -0.58 3.74 23.99
C ILE A 74 0.74 3.63 24.76
N ALA A 75 1.67 2.80 24.29
CA ALA A 75 2.98 2.61 24.90
C ALA A 75 3.95 3.78 24.64
N GLY A 76 3.59 4.76 23.80
CA GLY A 76 4.42 5.93 23.49
C GLY A 76 5.73 5.61 22.77
N GLN A 77 5.86 4.41 22.19
CA GLN A 77 7.06 4.02 21.44
C GLN A 77 6.87 4.37 19.96
N ALA A 78 7.81 5.12 19.40
CA ALA A 78 7.80 5.43 17.97
C ALA A 78 7.86 4.13 17.15
N VAL A 79 6.99 4.03 16.14
CA VAL A 79 7.04 2.94 15.16
C VAL A 79 8.24 3.19 14.26
N THR A 80 9.41 2.69 14.69
CA THR A 80 10.62 2.65 13.86
C THR A 80 11.08 1.21 13.75
N GLN A 81 10.92 0.63 12.56
CA GLN A 81 11.77 -0.43 12.01
C GLN A 81 12.05 -0.10 10.55
#